data_AF-A0A1F4XE36-F1
#
_entry.id   AF-A0A1F4XE36-F1
#
_cell.length_a   1.000
_cell.length_b   1.000
_cell.length_c   1.000
_cell.angle_alpha   90.00
_cell.angle_beta   90.00
_cell.angle_gamma   90.00
#
_symmetry.space_group_name_H-M   'P 1'
#
loop_
_entity.id
_entity.type
_entity.pdbx_description
1 polymer ?
#
loop_
_entity_poly.entity_id
_entity_poly.type
_entity_poly.pdbx_seq_one_letter_code
_entity_poly.pdbx_strand_id
1 'polypeptide(L)'
;MLFWSTMLFILGVLAFLDAIFNYGEIFRQVNSFMFMLISLGVLIRLRQERVDAWKAKANLTEPVSREEKKTATVMPEKKEVKVA
;
A
#
# COMPACT_ATOMS: atom_id res chain seq x y z
N MET A 1 -9.00 -4.74 5.60
CA MET A 1 -8.70 -3.82 6.72
C MET A 1 -9.29 -4.29 8.06
N LEU A 2 -10.61 -4.49 8.17
CA LEU A 2 -11.24 -4.90 9.44
C LEU A 2 -10.68 -6.21 10.02
N PHE A 3 -10.47 -7.23 9.20
CA PHE A 3 -9.93 -8.51 9.66
C PHE A 3 -8.58 -8.36 10.39
N TRP A 4 -7.64 -7.62 9.78
CA TRP A 4 -6.33 -7.36 10.38
C TRP A 4 -6.42 -6.49 11.62
N SER A 5 -7.33 -5.51 11.63
CA SER A 5 -7.58 -4.67 12.80
C SER A 5 -8.14 -5.46 13.97
N THR A 6 -9.11 -6.35 13.72
CA THR A 6 -9.69 -7.25 14.74
C THR A 6 -8.63 -8.21 15.28
N MET A 7 -7.79 -8.75 14.41
CA MET A 7 -6.71 -9.66 14.79
C MET A 7 -5.65 -8.96 15.66
N LEU A 8 -5.23 -7.74 15.30
CA LEU A 8 -4.34 -6.92 16.14
C LEU A 8 -4.99 -6.54 17.47
N PHE A 9 -6.28 -6.23 17.47
CA PHE A 9 -7.01 -5.86 18.69
C PHE A 9 -7.07 -7.01 19.69
N ILE A 10 -7.43 -8.22 19.24
CA ILE A 10 -7.46 -9.41 20.08
C ILE A 10 -6.07 -9.70 20.66
N LEU A 11 -5.01 -9.55 19.85
CA LEU A 11 -3.63 -9.69 20.34
C LEU A 11 -3.27 -8.68 21.42
N GLY A 12 -3.66 -7.41 21.23
CA GLY A 12 -3.45 -6.37 22.24
C GLY A 12 -4.15 -6.70 23.55
N VAL A 13 -5.36 -7.25 23.50
CA VAL A 13 -6.10 -7.70 24.68
C VAL A 13 -5.38 -8.87 25.36
N LEU A 14 -4.93 -9.88 24.61
CA LEU A 14 -4.14 -11.00 25.15
C LEU A 14 -2.84 -10.54 25.81
N ALA A 15 -2.14 -9.58 25.19
CA ALA A 15 -0.93 -8.98 25.72
C ALA A 15 -1.18 -8.21 27.03
N PHE A 16 -2.28 -7.48 27.08
CA PHE A 16 -2.68 -6.72 28.25
C PHE A 16 -3.09 -7.64 29.40
N LEU A 17 -3.81 -8.73 29.10
CA LEU A 17 -4.14 -9.76 30.07
C LEU A 17 -2.88 -10.46 30.59
N ASP A 18 -1.91 -10.78 29.74
CA ASP A 18 -0.61 -11.33 30.17
C ASP A 18 0.10 -10.42 31.18
N ALA A 19 0.14 -9.11 30.90
CA ALA A 19 0.75 -8.13 31.79
C ALA A 19 0.03 -7.99 33.14
N ILE A 20 -1.30 -8.13 33.18
CA ILE A 20 -2.09 -8.04 34.43
C ILE A 20 -1.97 -9.30 35.26
N PHE A 21 -2.08 -10.47 34.63
CA PHE A 21 -2.16 -11.75 35.33
C PHE A 21 -0.78 -12.38 35.61
N ASN A 22 0.32 -11.78 35.11
CA ASN A 22 1.68 -12.24 35.35
C ASN A 22 1.83 -13.74 35.00
N TYR A 23 1.34 -14.16 33.82
CA TYR A 23 1.32 -15.57 33.39
C TYR A 23 2.73 -16.19 33.19
N GLY A 24 3.80 -15.47 33.51
CA GLY A 24 5.17 -15.94 33.53
C GLY A 24 5.90 -15.75 32.19
N GLU A 25 7.19 -16.07 32.18
CA GLU A 25 8.12 -15.82 31.06
C GLU A 25 7.65 -16.41 29.72
N ILE A 26 6.94 -17.55 29.75
CA ILE A 26 6.49 -18.29 28.57
C ILE A 26 5.40 -17.51 27.82
N PHE A 27 4.40 -16.97 28.52
CA PHE A 27 3.35 -16.18 27.88
C PHE A 27 3.90 -14.89 27.31
N ARG A 28 4.81 -14.23 28.03
CA ARG A 28 5.50 -13.02 27.57
C ARG A 28 6.31 -13.27 26.30
N GLN A 29 6.97 -14.43 26.20
CA GLN A 29 7.69 -14.87 25.02
C GLN A 29 6.74 -15.13 23.85
N VAL A 30 5.69 -15.93 24.05
CA VAL A 30 4.68 -16.24 23.01
C VAL A 30 4.03 -14.96 22.48
N ASN A 31 3.71 -14.01 23.35
CA ASN A 31 3.10 -12.75 22.99
C ASN A 31 4.02 -11.89 22.10
N SER A 32 5.32 -11.83 22.41
CA SER A 32 6.32 -11.15 21.59
C SER A 32 6.47 -11.79 20.19
N PHE A 33 6.44 -13.13 20.12
CA PHE A 33 6.47 -13.85 18.85
C PHE A 33 5.20 -13.63 18.02
N MET A 34 4.01 -13.68 18.64
CA MET A 34 2.74 -13.41 17.96
C MET A 34 2.70 -11.98 17.43
N PHE A 35 3.16 -10.99 18.20
CA PHE A 35 3.18 -9.60 17.78
C PHE A 35 4.11 -9.39 16.58
N MET A 36 5.27 -10.04 16.58
CA MET A 36 6.23 -10.00 15.47
C MET A 36 5.65 -10.62 14.19
N LEU A 37 5.08 -11.82 14.28
CA LEU A 37 4.48 -12.52 13.14
C LEU A 37 3.32 -11.73 12.53
N ILE A 38 2.51 -11.11 13.36
CA ILE A 38 1.36 -10.32 12.90
C ILE A 38 1.81 -9.00 12.29
N SER A 39 2.81 -8.34 12.86
CA SER A 39 3.43 -7.16 12.26
C SER A 39 4.00 -7.48 10.87
N LEU A 40 4.63 -8.64 10.69
CA LEU A 40 5.13 -9.08 9.39
C LEU A 40 4.00 -9.37 8.39
N GLY A 41 2.94 -10.04 8.82
CA GLY A 41 1.76 -10.30 7.98
C GLY A 41 1.08 -9.01 7.51
N VAL A 42 0.94 -8.04 8.41
CA VAL A 42 0.40 -6.70 8.09
C VAL A 42 1.33 -5.96 7.13
N LEU A 43 2.65 -6.05 7.32
CA LEU A 43 3.64 -5.40 6.45
C LEU A 43 3.58 -5.93 5.01
N ILE A 44 3.45 -7.25 4.84
CA ILE A 44 3.31 -7.87 3.52
C ILE A 44 2.02 -7.40 2.84
N ARG A 45 0.90 -7.34 3.58
CA ARG A 45 -0.38 -6.86 3.05
C ARG A 45 -0.31 -5.38 2.63
N LEU A 46 0.28 -4.52 3.45
CA LEU A 46 0.51 -3.10 3.15
C LEU A 46 1.43 -2.92 1.94
N ARG A 47 2.48 -3.74 1.81
CA ARG A 47 3.36 -3.75 0.63
C ARG A 47 2.58 -4.06 -0.64
N GLN A 48 1.75 -5.09 -0.62
CA GLN A 48 0.94 -5.49 -1.78
C GLN A 48 -0.01 -4.36 -2.20
N GLU A 49 -0.77 -3.79 -1.25
CA GLU A 49 -1.69 -2.69 -1.56
C GLU A 49 -0.97 -1.46 -2.11
N ARG A 50 0.23 -1.16 -1.63
CA ARG A 50 1.05 -0.04 -2.13
C ARG A 50 1.57 -0.30 -3.54
N VAL A 51 1.95 -1.54 -3.85
CA VAL A 51 2.38 -1.95 -5.21
C VAL A 51 1.19 -1.90 -6.17
N ASP A 52 0.03 -2.39 -5.75
CA ASP A 52 -1.19 -2.37 -6.56
C ASP A 52 -1.66 -0.94 -6.82
N ALA A 53 -1.59 -0.06 -5.79
CA ALA A 53 -1.86 1.36 -5.94
C ALA A 53 -0.88 2.05 -6.90
N TRP A 54 0.40 1.66 -6.88
CA TRP A 54 1.40 2.16 -7.83
C TRP A 54 1.12 1.71 -9.26
N LYS A 55 0.79 0.43 -9.46
CA LYS A 55 0.42 -0.11 -10.77
C LYS A 55 -0.86 0.53 -11.32
N ALA A 56 -1.84 0.80 -10.47
CA ALA A 56 -3.06 1.50 -10.84
C ALA A 56 -2.75 2.94 -11.30
N LYS A 57 -1.87 3.66 -10.60
CA LYS A 57 -1.42 4.99 -11.03
C LYS A 57 -0.62 4.95 -12.34
N ALA A 58 0.25 3.97 -12.53
CA ALA A 58 1.02 3.84 -13.78
C ALA A 58 0.10 3.64 -14.99
N ASN A 59 -0.91 2.75 -14.89
CA ASN A 59 -1.88 2.52 -15.96
C ASN A 59 -2.77 3.74 -16.26
N LEU A 60 -2.96 4.68 -15.32
CA LEU A 60 -3.70 5.92 -15.56
C LEU A 60 -2.84 7.00 -16.25
N THR A 61 -1.51 6.95 -16.10
CA THR A 61 -0.59 7.92 -16.72
C THR A 61 -0.27 7.57 -18.18
N GLU A 62 -0.30 6.29 -18.55
CA GLU A 62 -0.08 5.83 -19.93
C GLU A 62 -1.12 6.32 -20.96
N PRO A 63 -2.45 6.36 -20.71
CA PRO A 63 -3.41 6.89 -21.68
C PRO A 63 -3.30 8.40 -21.86
N VAL A 64 -3.01 9.17 -20.79
CA VAL A 64 -2.89 10.64 -20.86
C VAL A 64 -1.69 11.05 -21.71
N SER A 65 -0.54 10.41 -21.51
CA SER A 65 0.66 10.69 -22.31
C SER A 65 0.55 10.24 -23.76
N ARG A 66 -0.30 9.24 -24.07
CA ARG A 66 -0.61 8.81 -25.44
C ARG A 66 -1.56 9.78 -26.15
N GLU A 67 -2.53 10.32 -25.43
CA GLU A 67 -3.46 11.37 -25.91
C GLU A 67 -2.72 12.69 -26.17
N GLU A 68 -1.87 13.16 -25.23
CA GLU A 68 -1.03 14.35 -25.43
C GLU A 68 -0.07 14.21 -26.61
N LYS A 69 0.57 13.05 -26.76
CA LYS A 69 1.42 12.79 -27.94
C LYS A 69 0.62 12.79 -29.23
N LYS A 70 -0.59 12.24 -29.25
CA LYS A 70 -1.46 12.31 -30.44
C LYS A 70 -1.89 13.74 -30.75
N THR A 71 -2.25 14.55 -29.76
CA THR A 71 -2.62 15.95 -30.00
C THR A 71 -1.43 16.80 -30.46
N ALA A 72 -0.24 16.58 -29.89
CA ALA A 72 1.00 17.23 -30.34
C ALA A 72 1.44 16.80 -31.75
N THR A 73 1.18 15.54 -32.14
CA THR A 73 1.53 15.02 -33.47
C THR A 73 0.48 15.35 -34.54
N VAL A 74 -0.74 15.76 -34.17
CA VAL A 74 -1.80 16.20 -35.10
C VAL A 74 -1.73 17.71 -35.36
N MET A 75 -0.96 18.48 -34.59
CA MET A 75 -0.72 19.91 -34.82
C MET A 75 0.59 20.33 -35.54
N PRO A 76 1.28 19.54 -36.38
CA PRO A 76 2.42 20.03 -37.15
C PRO A 76 2.00 20.43 -38.57
N GLU A 77 1.14 21.43 -38.74
CA GLU A 77 1.15 22.26 -39.96
C GLU A 77 0.15 23.41 -39.86
N LYS A 78 0.59 24.54 -39.32
CA LYS A 78 0.17 25.82 -39.88
C LYS A 78 1.43 26.46 -40.42
N LYS A 79 1.77 26.07 -41.67
CA LYS A 79 2.81 26.72 -42.47
C LYS A 79 2.57 28.23 -42.38
N GLU A 80 3.51 28.93 -41.76
CA GLU A 80 3.61 30.37 -41.96
C GLU A 80 3.91 30.60 -43.44
N VAL A 81 2.89 31.14 -44.10
CA VAL A 81 2.88 31.56 -45.48
C VAL A 81 4.01 32.57 -45.66
N LYS A 82 4.96 32.21 -46.50
CA LYS A 82 6.00 33.08 -47.04
C LYS A 82 5.30 34.22 -47.80
N VAL A 83 5.28 35.43 -47.24
CA VAL A 83 4.83 36.63 -47.96
C VAL A 83 6.05 37.20 -48.67
N ALA A 84 5.95 37.22 -50.00
CA ALA A 84 6.89 37.83 -50.94
C ALA A 84 6.75 39.35 -50.96
#